data_AF-A0A4P5Y9H9-F1
#
_entry.id   AF-A0A4P5Y9H9-F1
#
_cell.length_a   1.000
_cell.length_b   1.000
_cell.length_c   1.000
_cell.angle_alpha   90.00
_cell.angle_beta   90.00
_cell.angle_gamma   90.00
#
_symmetry.space_group_name_H-M   'P 1'
#
loop_
_entity.id
_entity.type
_entity.pdbx_description
1 polymer ?
#
loop_
_entity_poly.entity_id
_entity_poly.type
_entity_poly.pdbx_seq_one_letter_code
_entity_poly.pdbx_strand_id
1 'polypeptide(L)'
;MVGCADARFPAGLELATEPAAVSRFDTGRRLYLNRCSGCHALIPPEQISADRWPAEVARMAKRSVIDSAQQQAITDYLVAVSSR
;
A
#
# COMPACT_ATOMS: atom_id res chain seq x y z
N MET A 1 8.72 41.90 -35.48
CA MET A 1 9.15 41.91 -34.07
C MET A 1 8.09 41.19 -33.26
N VAL A 2 8.52 40.17 -32.52
CA VAL A 2 7.72 39.37 -31.59
C VAL A 2 7.26 40.25 -30.43
N GLY A 3 5.98 40.22 -30.09
CA GLY A 3 5.42 40.86 -28.91
C GLY A 3 4.48 39.88 -28.22
N CYS A 4 4.97 39.24 -27.16
CA CYS A 4 4.22 38.32 -26.31
C CYS A 4 3.06 39.09 -25.65
N ALA A 5 1.84 38.88 -26.11
CA ALA A 5 0.65 39.32 -25.40
C ALA A 5 0.39 38.35 -24.24
N ASP A 6 0.37 38.87 -23.03
CA ASP A 6 0.03 38.22 -21.78
C ASP A 6 -1.25 37.36 -21.88
N ALA A 7 -1.05 36.06 -22.09
CA ALA A 7 -2.05 35.06 -21.77
C ALA A 7 -2.13 34.98 -20.23
N ARG A 8 -2.88 35.90 -19.64
CA ARG A 8 -3.38 35.76 -18.27
C ARG A 8 -4.36 34.60 -18.29
N PHE A 9 -3.86 33.37 -18.14
CA PHE A 9 -4.70 32.21 -17.91
C PHE A 9 -5.56 32.51 -16.66
N PRO A 10 -6.90 32.55 -16.76
CA PRO A 10 -7.70 32.48 -15.54
C PRO A 10 -7.32 31.18 -14.85
N ALA A 11 -7.11 31.23 -13.53
CA ALA A 11 -6.82 30.09 -12.69
C ALA A 11 -7.96 29.06 -12.85
N GLY A 12 -7.82 28.21 -13.86
CA GLY A 12 -8.68 27.11 -14.17
C GLY A 12 -8.15 25.90 -13.44
N LEU A 13 -9.03 25.33 -12.62
CA LEU A 13 -8.94 23.95 -12.17
C LEU A 13 -7.70 23.62 -11.34
N GLU A 14 -7.58 24.29 -10.18
CA GLU A 14 -6.97 23.62 -9.03
C GLU A 14 -7.89 22.44 -8.70
N LEU A 15 -7.64 21.29 -9.33
CA LEU A 15 -8.02 20.01 -8.76
C LEU A 15 -7.26 20.00 -7.43
N ALA A 16 -7.92 20.48 -6.37
CA ALA A 16 -7.56 20.11 -5.03
C ALA A 16 -7.50 18.59 -5.06
N THR A 17 -6.27 18.05 -5.14
CA THR A 17 -6.01 16.69 -4.69
C THR A 17 -6.32 16.77 -3.21
N GLU A 18 -7.58 16.54 -2.88
CA GLU A 18 -8.00 16.05 -1.59
C GLU A 18 -6.92 15.03 -1.20
N PRO A 19 -6.21 15.18 -0.06
CA PRO A 19 -5.19 14.23 0.33
C PRO A 19 -5.87 12.86 0.28
N ALA A 20 -5.48 12.07 -0.74
CA ALA A 20 -6.21 10.87 -1.14
C ALA A 20 -6.52 10.09 0.14
N ALA A 21 -7.81 9.93 0.46
CA ALA A 21 -8.26 9.36 1.72
C ALA A 21 -7.41 8.13 2.03
N VAL A 22 -6.45 8.27 2.96
CA VAL A 22 -5.44 7.24 3.18
C VAL A 22 -6.18 6.04 3.73
N SER A 23 -6.24 4.97 2.95
CA SER A 23 -6.87 3.72 3.40
C SER A 23 -6.22 3.31 4.71
N ARG A 24 -7.04 2.87 5.68
CA ARG A 24 -6.58 2.32 6.96
C ARG A 24 -5.46 1.28 6.79
N PHE A 25 -5.41 0.59 5.65
CA PHE A 25 -4.44 -0.46 5.36
C PHE A 25 -3.27 -0.03 4.45
N ASP A 26 -3.09 1.27 4.18
CA ASP A 26 -2.03 1.73 3.28
C ASP A 26 -0.62 1.34 3.78
N THR A 27 -0.35 1.52 5.07
CA THR A 27 0.91 1.09 5.68
C THR A 27 1.16 -0.40 5.46
N GLY A 28 0.15 -1.24 5.71
CA GLY A 28 0.23 -2.69 5.50
C GLY A 28 0.47 -3.07 4.04
N ARG A 29 -0.24 -2.41 3.10
CA ARG A 29 -0.05 -2.59 1.65
C ARG A 29 1.37 -2.26 1.22
N ARG A 30 1.89 -1.09 1.65
CA ARG A 30 3.27 -0.68 1.31
C ARG A 30 4.29 -1.65 1.89
N LEU A 31 4.12 -2.09 3.13
CA LEU A 31 5.04 -3.05 3.75
C LEU A 31 5.01 -4.39 3.01
N TYR A 32 3.83 -4.90 2.67
CA TYR A 32 3.68 -6.13 1.92
C TYR A 32 4.41 -6.07 0.57
N LEU A 33 4.20 -5.00 -0.22
CA LEU A 33 4.84 -4.84 -1.53
C LEU A 33 6.37 -4.70 -1.46
N ASN A 34 6.88 -3.99 -0.43
CA ASN A 34 8.30 -3.63 -0.35
C ASN A 34 9.15 -4.59 0.51
N ARG A 35 8.54 -5.33 1.43
CA ARG A 35 9.26 -6.22 2.37
C ARG A 35 9.05 -7.68 2.04
N CYS A 36 7.83 -8.11 1.69
CA CYS A 36 7.52 -9.53 1.49
C CYS A 36 8.07 -10.07 0.16
N SER A 37 8.48 -9.21 -0.77
CA SER A 37 9.13 -9.57 -2.04
C SER A 37 10.65 -9.78 -1.91
N GLY A 38 11.22 -9.56 -0.72
CA GLY A 38 12.67 -9.60 -0.50
C GLY A 38 13.29 -10.99 -0.51
N CYS A 39 12.50 -12.06 -0.32
CA CYS A 39 13.01 -13.44 -0.28
C CYS A 39 12.45 -14.33 -1.39
N HIS A 40 11.23 -14.04 -1.87
CA HIS A 40 10.54 -14.79 -2.93
C HIS A 40 9.45 -13.92 -3.55
N ALA A 41 8.77 -14.42 -4.58
CA ALA A 41 7.62 -13.74 -5.17
C ALA A 41 6.49 -13.55 -4.15
N LEU A 42 5.75 -12.45 -4.30
CA LEU A 42 4.59 -12.17 -3.47
C LEU A 42 3.48 -13.18 -3.72
N ILE A 43 2.87 -13.68 -2.64
CA ILE A 43 1.71 -14.58 -2.71
C ILE A 43 0.45 -13.71 -2.78
N PRO A 44 -0.28 -13.68 -3.91
CA PRO A 44 -1.50 -12.89 -4.06
C PRO A 44 -2.47 -13.09 -2.88
N PRO A 45 -3.05 -12.01 -2.34
CA PRO A 45 -3.89 -12.09 -1.14
C PRO A 45 -5.02 -13.12 -1.25
N GLU A 46 -5.57 -13.32 -2.44
CA GLU A 46 -6.71 -14.19 -2.71
C GLU A 46 -6.36 -15.68 -2.67
N GLN A 47 -5.06 -16.04 -2.68
CA GLN A 47 -4.62 -17.44 -2.65
C GLN A 47 -4.65 -18.07 -1.27
N ILE A 48 -4.69 -17.25 -0.21
CA ILE A 48 -4.76 -17.71 1.18
C ILE A 48 -5.99 -17.10 1.83
N SER A 49 -6.74 -17.91 2.56
CA SER A 49 -7.93 -17.45 3.27
C SER A 49 -7.58 -16.45 4.36
N ALA A 50 -8.48 -15.51 4.62
CA ALA A 50 -8.30 -14.45 5.59
C ALA A 50 -7.86 -14.97 6.98
N ASP A 51 -8.41 -16.08 7.45
CA ASP A 51 -8.09 -16.71 8.73
C ASP A 51 -6.67 -17.31 8.80
N ARG A 52 -6.05 -17.61 7.65
CA ARG A 52 -4.72 -18.24 7.58
C ARG A 52 -3.57 -17.26 7.49
N TRP A 53 -3.82 -16.04 7.02
CA TRP A 53 -2.79 -15.02 6.87
C TRP A 53 -1.98 -14.72 8.16
N PRO A 54 -2.57 -14.64 9.37
CA PRO A 54 -1.80 -14.39 10.59
C PRO A 54 -0.71 -15.44 10.84
N ALA A 55 -1.02 -16.72 10.62
CA ALA A 55 -0.06 -17.80 10.79
C ALA A 55 1.02 -17.80 9.69
N GLU A 56 0.62 -17.49 8.45
CA GLU A 56 1.51 -17.42 7.30
C GLU A 56 2.55 -16.31 7.45
N VAL A 57 2.09 -15.10 7.77
CA VAL A 57 2.95 -13.92 7.99
C VAL A 57 3.88 -14.16 9.18
N ALA A 58 3.37 -14.76 10.28
CA ALA A 58 4.22 -15.11 11.43
C ALA A 58 5.33 -16.11 11.06
N ARG A 59 5.07 -17.04 10.12
CA ARG A 59 6.10 -17.98 9.64
C ARG A 59 7.19 -17.25 8.84
N MET A 60 6.81 -16.31 7.98
CA MET A 60 7.74 -15.50 7.19
C MET A 60 8.55 -14.54 8.08
N ALA A 61 7.89 -13.91 9.06
CA ALA A 61 8.49 -12.98 9.99
C ALA A 61 9.69 -13.58 10.74
N LYS A 62 9.63 -14.86 11.12
CA LYS A 62 10.73 -15.59 11.76
C LYS A 62 12.04 -15.64 10.95
N ARG A 63 11.97 -15.41 9.64
CA ARG A 63 13.12 -15.46 8.72
C ARG A 63 13.39 -14.11 8.05
N SER A 64 12.69 -13.06 8.46
CA SER A 64 12.79 -11.73 7.87
C SER A 64 13.13 -10.69 8.94
N VAL A 65 13.55 -9.51 8.50
CA VAL A 65 13.87 -8.38 9.40
C VAL A 65 12.71 -7.39 9.47
N ILE A 66 11.53 -7.87 9.86
CA ILE A 66 10.38 -7.02 10.17
C ILE A 66 10.07 -7.09 11.66
N ASP A 67 9.67 -5.96 12.24
CA ASP A 67 9.24 -5.90 13.63
C ASP A 67 7.77 -6.32 13.82
N SER A 68 7.32 -6.42 15.07
CA SER A 68 5.95 -6.83 15.40
C SER A 68 4.88 -5.86 14.89
N ALA A 69 5.17 -4.56 14.85
CA ALA A 69 4.22 -3.56 14.34
C ALA A 69 4.06 -3.67 12.82
N GLN A 70 5.17 -3.89 12.10
CA GLN A 70 5.16 -4.16 10.67
C GLN A 70 4.42 -5.46 10.36
N GLN A 71 4.69 -6.52 11.13
CA GLN A 71 4.01 -7.81 10.99
C GLN A 71 2.50 -7.66 11.14
N GLN A 72 2.04 -6.93 12.17
CA GLN A 72 0.62 -6.67 12.41
C GLN A 72 0.00 -5.89 11.25
N ALA A 73 0.63 -4.80 10.79
CA ALA A 73 0.11 -3.98 9.71
C ALA A 73 -0.02 -4.77 8.39
N ILE A 74 0.96 -5.62 8.07
CA ILE A 74 0.89 -6.52 6.90
C ILE A 74 -0.27 -7.50 7.06
N THR A 75 -0.42 -8.12 8.23
CA THR A 75 -1.48 -9.09 8.51
C THR A 75 -2.86 -8.46 8.38
N ASP A 76 -3.09 -7.30 8.99
CA ASP A 76 -4.35 -6.59 8.93
C ASP A 76 -4.75 -6.23 7.49
N TYR A 77 -3.77 -5.81 6.67
CA TYR A 77 -4.00 -5.56 5.25
C TYR A 77 -4.44 -6.83 4.52
N LEU A 78 -3.69 -7.93 4.65
CA LEU A 78 -3.96 -9.17 3.93
C LEU A 78 -5.32 -9.77 4.33
N VAL A 79 -5.64 -9.82 5.62
CA VAL A 79 -6.97 -10.26 6.10
C VAL A 79 -8.08 -9.43 5.47
N ALA A 80 -7.93 -8.10 5.41
CA ALA A 80 -8.95 -7.21 4.90
C ALA A 80 -9.21 -7.35 3.40
N VAL A 81 -8.16 -7.63 2.60
CA VAL A 81 -8.31 -7.78 1.14
C VAL A 81 -8.66 -9.20 0.71
N SER A 82 -8.32 -10.22 1.51
CA SER A 82 -8.63 -11.63 1.23
C SER A 82 -10.03 -12.07 1.68
N SER A 83 -10.77 -11.19 2.37
CA SER A 83 -12.15 -11.46 2.82
C SER A 83 -13.22 -11.05 1.80
N ARG A 84 -12.84 -10.80 0.54
CA ARG A 84 -13.74 -10.35 -0.53
C ARG A 84 -14.11 -11.45 -1.51
#